data_AF-A0A5S4UUR8-F1
#
_entry.id   AF-A0A5S4UUR8-F1
#
_cell.length_a   1.000
_cell.length_b   1.000
_cell.length_c   1.000
_cell.angle_alpha   90.00
_cell.angle_beta   90.00
_cell.angle_gamma   90.00
#
_symmetry.space_group_name_H-M   'P 1'
#
loop_
_entity.id
_entity.type
_entity.pdbx_description
1 polymer ?
#
loop_
_entity_poly.entity_id
_entity_poly.type
_entity_poly.pdbx_seq_one_letter_code
_entity_poly.pdbx_strand_id
1 'polypeptide(L)'
;MIIKNLTVFAEAELTFSAGLNVIVGENGCGKSHLLKSAYSLIAASAEEGRKLSASVPTKTILQKVYAYKLVNILRPETLGRLARRKQGRERCELALSFENNALDTDLNFATTSKSEVVIGSLSKDWQPKAPVFLPIRELLTLYPGFVSIYENHYLEFDETYRDACLLLGAPALKGPREKKAASL
;
A
#
# COMPACT_ATOMS: atom_id res chain seq x y z
N MET A 1 -7.82 -11.10 3.28
CA MET A 1 -6.66 -10.40 3.88
C MET A 1 -6.46 -10.91 5.28
N ILE A 2 -5.23 -11.31 5.62
CA ILE A 2 -4.85 -11.79 6.95
C ILE A 2 -3.79 -10.85 7.51
N ILE A 3 -3.94 -10.48 8.78
CA ILE A 3 -3.03 -9.61 9.52
C ILE A 3 -2.69 -10.29 10.84
N LYS A 4 -1.41 -10.32 11.22
CA LYS A 4 -0.98 -10.68 12.57
C LYS A 4 0.03 -9.66 13.09
N ASN A 5 -0.15 -9.24 14.34
CA ASN A 5 0.73 -8.33 15.07
C ASN A 5 1.08 -7.02 14.32
N LEU A 6 0.15 -6.45 13.54
CA LEU A 6 0.35 -5.15 12.89
C LEU A 6 -0.30 -4.04 13.70
N THR A 7 0.51 -3.14 14.26
CA THR A 7 0.07 -1.95 15.00
C THR A 7 -0.87 -2.31 16.16
N VAL A 8 -2.15 -1.94 16.08
CA VAL A 8 -3.18 -2.28 17.08
C VAL A 8 -3.78 -3.67 16.88
N PHE A 9 -3.60 -4.30 15.71
CA PHE A 9 -4.14 -5.62 15.40
C PHE A 9 -3.27 -6.71 16.01
N ALA A 10 -3.86 -7.53 16.90
CA ALA A 10 -3.27 -8.79 17.32
C ALA A 10 -3.34 -9.81 16.18
N GLU A 11 -4.54 -9.97 15.66
CA GLU A 11 -4.90 -10.83 14.54
C GLU A 11 -6.17 -10.25 13.92
N ALA A 12 -6.27 -10.32 12.59
CA ALA A 12 -7.49 -10.00 11.87
C ALA A 12 -7.53 -10.81 10.57
N GLU A 13 -8.68 -11.40 10.29
CA GLU A 13 -8.98 -12.08 9.04
C GLU A 13 -10.19 -11.40 8.41
N LEU A 14 -10.02 -10.89 7.20
CA LEU A 14 -11.05 -10.14 6.48
C LEU A 14 -11.30 -10.74 5.10
N THR A 15 -12.57 -10.99 4.82
CA THR A 15 -13.07 -11.34 3.48
C THR A 15 -13.81 -10.14 2.93
N PHE A 16 -13.35 -9.63 1.79
CA PHE A 16 -13.97 -8.50 1.12
C PHE A 16 -15.02 -8.98 0.12
N SER A 17 -16.12 -8.24 -0.01
CA SER A 17 -17.06 -8.40 -1.11
C SER A 17 -16.52 -7.75 -2.39
N ALA A 18 -16.99 -8.19 -3.55
CA ALA A 18 -16.65 -7.60 -4.85
C ALA A 18 -17.25 -6.18 -5.05
N GLY A 19 -18.24 -5.81 -4.22
CA GLY A 19 -18.90 -4.51 -4.27
C GLY A 19 -18.33 -3.54 -3.23
N LEU A 20 -19.23 -2.92 -2.47
CA LEU A 20 -18.87 -1.96 -1.44
C LEU A 20 -18.56 -2.67 -0.13
N ASN A 21 -17.37 -2.39 0.41
CA ASN A 21 -16.96 -2.83 1.74
C ASN A 21 -17.02 -1.64 2.71
N VAL A 22 -17.78 -1.78 3.79
CA VAL A 22 -17.92 -0.74 4.83
C VAL A 22 -17.23 -1.21 6.10
N ILE A 23 -16.24 -0.45 6.56
CA ILE A 23 -15.46 -0.77 7.77
C ILE A 23 -15.80 0.25 8.86
N VAL A 24 -16.42 -0.22 9.95
CA VAL A 24 -16.86 0.60 11.08
C VAL A 24 -16.08 0.20 12.34
N GLY A 25 -15.83 1.18 13.21
CA GLY A 25 -15.15 0.98 14.48
C GLY A 25 -14.86 2.33 15.14
N GLU A 26 -14.51 2.31 16.41
CA GLU A 26 -14.18 3.54 17.15
C GLU A 26 -12.88 4.19 16.64
N ASN A 27 -12.65 5.44 17.05
CA ASN A 27 -11.42 6.14 16.75
C ASN A 27 -10.25 5.42 17.41
N GLY A 28 -9.14 5.25 16.68
CA GLY A 28 -7.97 4.53 17.18
C GLY A 28 -8.00 3.00 17.01
N CYS A 29 -9.10 2.39 16.55
CA CYS A 29 -9.16 0.93 16.30
C CYS A 29 -8.35 0.43 15.09
N GLY A 30 -7.51 1.27 14.47
CA GLY A 30 -6.64 0.85 13.36
C GLY A 30 -7.30 0.79 11.99
N LYS A 31 -8.53 1.31 11.80
CA LYS A 31 -9.22 1.33 10.49
C LYS A 31 -8.34 1.88 9.36
N SER A 32 -7.68 3.02 9.60
CA SER A 32 -6.77 3.61 8.61
C SER A 32 -5.53 2.75 8.36
N HIS A 33 -5.01 2.08 9.38
CA HIS A 33 -3.85 1.19 9.25
C HIS A 33 -4.20 -0.04 8.42
N LEU A 34 -5.37 -0.65 8.66
CA LEU A 34 -5.91 -1.75 7.87
C LEU A 34 -5.98 -1.40 6.38
N LEU A 35 -6.64 -0.29 6.05
CA LEU A 35 -6.79 0.16 4.66
C LEU A 35 -5.45 0.53 4.02
N LYS A 36 -4.60 1.26 4.76
CA LYS A 36 -3.28 1.65 4.29
C LYS A 36 -2.36 0.47 4.04
N SER A 37 -2.40 -0.58 4.87
CA SER A 37 -1.59 -1.78 4.65
C SER A 37 -2.00 -2.54 3.40
N ALA A 38 -3.31 -2.71 3.15
CA ALA A 38 -3.78 -3.28 1.89
C ALA A 38 -3.34 -2.41 0.70
N TYR A 39 -3.55 -1.10 0.80
CA TYR A 39 -3.13 -0.14 -0.22
C TYR A 39 -1.62 -0.21 -0.50
N SER A 40 -0.77 -0.24 0.53
CA SER A 40 0.69 -0.27 0.37
C SER A 40 1.16 -1.44 -0.49
N LEU A 41 0.63 -2.65 -0.28
CA LEU A 41 1.09 -3.81 -1.04
C LEU A 41 0.58 -3.79 -2.47
N ILE A 42 -0.69 -3.43 -2.68
CA ILE A 42 -1.28 -3.39 -4.01
C ILE A 42 -0.66 -2.25 -4.84
N ALA A 43 -0.50 -1.06 -4.26
CA ALA A 43 0.11 0.10 -4.92
C ALA A 43 1.57 -0.17 -5.29
N ALA A 44 2.36 -0.68 -4.36
CA ALA A 44 3.78 -0.94 -4.61
C ALA A 44 3.99 -2.01 -5.70
N SER A 45 3.16 -3.05 -5.73
CA SER A 45 3.18 -4.05 -6.81
C SER A 45 2.79 -3.43 -8.16
N ALA A 46 1.73 -2.64 -8.20
CA ALA A 46 1.26 -2.01 -9.44
C ALA A 46 2.25 -0.95 -9.98
N GLU A 47 2.89 -0.20 -9.11
CA GLU A 47 3.91 0.79 -9.46
C GLU A 47 5.16 0.13 -10.05
N GLU A 48 5.65 -0.95 -9.43
CA GLU A 48 6.80 -1.69 -9.94
C GLU A 48 6.51 -2.29 -11.32
N GLY A 49 5.34 -2.90 -11.49
CA GLY A 49 4.92 -3.50 -12.76
C GLY A 49 4.72 -2.52 -13.91
N ARG A 50 4.59 -1.21 -13.64
CA ARG A 50 4.45 -0.16 -14.66
C ARG A 50 5.79 0.39 -15.16
N LYS A 51 6.90 0.06 -14.49
CA LYS A 51 8.21 0.53 -14.93
C LYS A 51 8.57 -0.08 -16.29
N LEU A 52 9.23 0.71 -17.15
CA LEU A 52 9.68 0.23 -18.47
C LEU A 52 10.64 -0.96 -18.38
N SER A 53 11.39 -1.05 -17.27
CA SER A 53 12.33 -2.14 -16.97
C SER A 53 11.71 -3.26 -16.13
N ALA A 54 10.38 -3.28 -15.95
CA ALA A 54 9.73 -4.27 -15.11
C ALA A 54 9.94 -5.68 -15.66
N SER A 55 10.61 -6.53 -14.87
CA SER A 55 10.65 -7.97 -15.06
C SER A 55 9.53 -8.63 -14.26
N VAL A 56 9.39 -9.95 -14.36
CA VAL A 56 8.49 -10.75 -13.49
C VAL A 56 8.82 -10.48 -12.00
N PRO A 57 7.84 -10.46 -11.08
CA PRO A 57 8.11 -10.25 -9.67
C PRO A 57 9.19 -11.19 -9.13
N THR A 58 10.14 -10.62 -8.39
CA THR A 58 11.17 -11.39 -7.67
C THR A 58 11.10 -11.07 -6.19
N LYS A 59 11.53 -12.02 -5.36
CA LYS A 59 11.59 -11.82 -3.90
C LYS A 59 12.40 -10.58 -3.56
N THR A 60 13.61 -10.43 -4.11
CA THR A 60 14.50 -9.30 -3.83
C THR A 60 13.86 -7.94 -4.11
N ILE A 61 13.11 -7.82 -5.20
CA ILE A 61 12.41 -6.57 -5.54
C ILE A 61 11.28 -6.33 -4.53
N LEU A 62 10.39 -7.31 -4.35
CA LEU A 62 9.23 -7.17 -3.46
C LEU A 62 9.62 -6.90 -2.00
N GLN A 63 10.71 -7.50 -1.52
CA GLN A 63 11.21 -7.29 -0.15
C GLN A 63 11.48 -5.83 0.16
N LYS A 64 12.08 -5.11 -0.79
CA LYS A 64 12.44 -3.69 -0.65
C LYS A 64 11.24 -2.79 -0.93
N VAL A 65 10.51 -3.08 -2.00
CA VAL A 65 9.40 -2.24 -2.48
C VAL A 65 8.24 -2.25 -1.48
N TYR A 66 7.87 -3.40 -0.91
CA TYR A 66 6.84 -3.45 0.13
C TYR A 66 7.26 -2.77 1.42
N ALA A 67 8.52 -2.98 1.86
CA ALA A 67 9.05 -2.31 3.04
C ALA A 67 9.04 -0.78 2.88
N TYR A 68 9.51 -0.29 1.73
CA TYR A 68 9.53 1.12 1.39
C TYR A 68 8.12 1.71 1.43
N LYS A 69 7.16 1.10 0.72
CA LYS A 69 5.79 1.64 0.65
C LYS A 69 5.08 1.62 2.01
N LEU A 70 5.25 0.56 2.80
CA LEU A 70 4.70 0.49 4.16
C LEU A 70 5.25 1.60 5.05
N VAL A 71 6.56 1.86 5.01
CA VAL A 71 7.20 2.91 5.82
C VAL A 71 6.74 4.31 5.38
N ASN A 72 6.69 4.60 4.09
CA ASN A 72 6.31 5.94 3.62
C ASN A 72 4.81 6.25 3.80
N ILE A 73 3.95 5.23 3.86
CA ILE A 73 2.49 5.40 4.03
C ILE A 73 2.05 5.41 5.50
N LEU A 74 2.61 4.52 6.31
CA LEU A 74 2.26 4.40 7.74
C LEU A 74 3.16 5.26 8.63
N ARG A 75 4.27 5.79 8.07
CA ARG A 75 5.25 6.69 8.72
C ARG A 75 5.78 6.24 10.10
N PRO A 76 6.16 4.96 10.29
CA PRO A 76 6.94 4.56 11.45
C PRO A 76 8.39 5.07 11.33
N GLU A 77 9.15 5.10 12.44
CA GLU A 77 10.61 5.35 12.39
C GLU A 77 11.36 4.28 11.58
N THR A 78 10.94 3.01 11.70
CA THR A 78 11.47 1.87 10.94
C THR A 78 10.35 0.87 10.68
N LEU A 79 10.52 -0.02 9.69
CA LEU A 79 9.53 -1.06 9.37
C LEU A 79 9.09 -1.85 10.61
N GLY A 80 10.04 -2.28 11.44
CA GLY A 80 9.78 -3.07 12.65
C GLY A 80 8.94 -2.35 13.71
N ARG A 81 8.81 -1.01 13.66
CA ARG A 81 7.90 -0.26 14.54
C ARG A 81 6.43 -0.39 14.17
N LEU A 82 6.11 -0.96 13.00
CA LEU A 82 4.75 -1.39 12.67
C LEU A 82 4.36 -2.71 13.36
N ALA A 83 5.34 -3.52 13.76
CA ALA A 83 5.05 -4.74 14.49
C ALA A 83 4.63 -4.40 15.93
N ARG A 84 3.58 -5.07 16.42
CA ARG A 84 3.08 -4.89 17.78
C ARG A 84 4.16 -5.26 18.80
N ARG A 85 4.41 -4.36 19.76
CA ARG A 85 5.35 -4.63 20.85
C ARG A 85 4.72 -5.58 21.87
N LYS A 86 5.34 -6.74 22.03
CA LYS A 86 5.10 -7.70 23.13
C LYS A 86 6.46 -8.21 23.61
N GLN A 87 6.50 -8.77 24.82
CA GLN A 87 7.70 -9.43 25.33
C GLN A 87 8.00 -10.66 24.48
N GLY A 88 9.18 -10.71 23.85
CA GLY A 88 9.59 -11.78 22.93
C GLY A 88 9.80 -11.31 21.48
N ARG A 89 10.22 -12.24 20.62
CA ARG A 89 10.47 -11.99 19.19
C ARG A 89 9.24 -12.37 18.37
N GLU A 90 8.22 -11.52 18.40
CA GLU A 90 7.03 -11.67 17.55
C GLU A 90 7.31 -11.17 16.13
N ARG A 91 6.65 -11.79 15.15
CA ARG A 91 6.65 -11.37 13.76
C ARG A 91 5.31 -10.71 13.42
N CYS A 92 5.39 -9.62 12.66
CA CYS A 92 4.24 -9.07 11.96
C CYS A 92 4.06 -9.84 10.66
N GLU A 93 2.83 -10.20 10.33
CA GLU A 93 2.48 -10.94 9.11
C GLU A 93 1.35 -10.22 8.38
N LEU A 94 1.46 -10.15 7.06
CA LEU A 94 0.44 -9.61 6.18
C LEU A 94 0.30 -10.53 4.98
N ALA A 95 -0.93 -10.94 4.67
CA ALA A 95 -1.24 -11.72 3.48
C ALA A 95 -2.47 -11.15 2.76
N LEU A 96 -2.36 -11.04 1.44
CA LEU A 96 -3.44 -10.67 0.54
C LEU A 96 -3.69 -11.82 -0.43
N SER A 97 -4.95 -12.23 -0.50
CA SER A 97 -5.45 -13.21 -1.46
C SER A 97 -6.46 -12.53 -2.37
N PHE A 98 -6.37 -12.80 -3.67
CA PHE A 98 -7.20 -12.22 -4.72
C PHE A 98 -7.95 -13.33 -5.45
N GLU A 99 -8.98 -12.96 -6.23
CA GLU A 99 -9.68 -13.93 -7.09
C GLU A 99 -8.73 -14.61 -8.10
N ASN A 100 -7.70 -13.89 -8.55
CA ASN A 100 -6.60 -14.45 -9.31
C ASN A 100 -5.42 -14.76 -8.37
N ASN A 101 -5.25 -16.03 -8.04
CA ASN A 101 -4.19 -16.51 -7.13
C ASN A 101 -2.76 -16.21 -7.64
N ALA A 102 -2.57 -15.85 -8.92
CA ALA A 102 -1.27 -15.38 -9.41
C ALA A 102 -0.83 -14.06 -8.76
N LEU A 103 -1.78 -13.30 -8.20
CA LEU A 103 -1.57 -12.00 -7.55
C LEU A 103 -1.42 -12.11 -6.03
N ASP A 104 -1.64 -13.29 -5.46
CA ASP A 104 -1.53 -13.53 -4.04
C ASP A 104 -0.11 -13.22 -3.54
N THR A 105 -0.04 -12.63 -2.35
CA THR A 105 1.23 -12.28 -1.74
C THR A 105 1.14 -12.34 -0.24
N ASP A 106 2.20 -12.85 0.39
CA ASP A 106 2.38 -12.75 1.83
C ASP A 106 3.80 -12.28 2.18
N LEU A 107 3.87 -11.59 3.30
CA LEU A 107 5.12 -11.10 3.85
C LEU A 107 5.09 -11.11 5.36
N ASN A 108 6.28 -11.12 5.94
CA ASN A 108 6.47 -10.92 7.36
C ASN A 108 7.70 -10.07 7.67
N PHE A 109 7.74 -9.48 8.86
CA PHE A 109 8.90 -8.75 9.36
C PHE A 109 8.93 -8.78 10.89
N ALA A 110 10.13 -8.68 11.46
CA ALA A 110 10.31 -8.66 12.91
C ALA A 110 10.36 -7.22 13.43
N THR A 111 10.25 -7.07 14.75
CA THR A 111 10.44 -5.77 15.44
C THR A 111 11.81 -5.13 15.18
N THR A 112 12.82 -5.93 14.80
CA THR A 112 14.17 -5.48 14.44
C THR A 112 14.35 -5.15 12.96
N SER A 113 13.35 -5.43 12.11
CA SER A 113 13.44 -5.16 10.67
C SER A 113 13.50 -3.65 10.41
N LYS A 114 14.40 -3.23 9.52
CA LYS A 114 14.59 -1.81 9.19
C LYS A 114 13.95 -1.43 7.86
N SER A 115 14.39 -2.08 6.79
CA SER A 115 14.13 -1.65 5.40
C SER A 115 13.70 -2.77 4.45
N GLU A 116 13.55 -4.00 4.95
CA GLU A 116 13.18 -5.15 4.12
C GLU A 116 12.18 -6.05 4.86
N VAL A 117 11.18 -6.54 4.14
CA VAL A 117 10.31 -7.63 4.58
C VAL A 117 10.89 -8.98 4.15
N VAL A 118 10.33 -10.07 4.66
CA VAL A 118 10.56 -11.43 4.17
C VAL A 118 9.33 -11.87 3.39
N ILE A 119 9.50 -12.25 2.13
CA ILE A 119 8.41 -12.77 1.28
C ILE A 119 8.25 -14.26 1.53
N GLY A 120 7.08 -14.69 2.00
CA GLY A 120 6.74 -16.11 2.06
C GLY A 120 6.37 -16.61 0.67
N SER A 121 5.18 -16.24 0.20
CA SER A 121 4.67 -16.53 -1.14
C SER A 121 4.92 -15.38 -2.10
N LEU A 122 5.66 -15.70 -3.16
CA LEU A 122 5.97 -14.79 -4.25
C LEU A 122 4.77 -14.70 -5.20
N SER A 123 4.26 -13.49 -5.45
CA SER A 123 3.27 -13.26 -6.50
C SER A 123 3.88 -13.59 -7.86
N LYS A 124 3.10 -14.22 -8.73
CA LYS A 124 3.54 -14.61 -10.08
C LYS A 124 3.49 -13.44 -11.06
N ASP A 125 2.58 -12.50 -10.82
CA ASP A 125 2.37 -11.31 -11.63
C ASP A 125 2.32 -10.04 -10.77
N TRP A 126 2.45 -8.89 -11.44
CA TRP A 126 2.22 -7.57 -10.84
C TRP A 126 0.73 -7.26 -10.77
N GLN A 127 0.33 -6.47 -9.76
CA GLN A 127 -1.04 -5.97 -9.68
C GLN A 127 -1.36 -5.11 -10.91
N PRO A 128 -2.38 -5.46 -11.71
CA PRO A 128 -2.63 -4.79 -12.99
C PRO A 128 -3.18 -3.37 -12.82
N LYS A 129 -3.76 -3.07 -11.65
CA LYS A 129 -4.37 -1.78 -11.33
C LYS A 129 -3.79 -1.26 -10.01
N ALA A 130 -3.34 0.00 -10.02
CA ALA A 130 -3.01 0.67 -8.78
C ALA A 130 -4.30 1.03 -8.03
N PRO A 131 -4.34 0.84 -6.71
CA PRO A 131 -5.45 1.29 -5.89
C PRO A 131 -5.39 2.82 -5.75
N VAL A 132 -6.52 3.41 -5.36
CA VAL A 132 -6.62 4.84 -5.03
C VAL A 132 -6.96 4.98 -3.56
N PHE A 133 -6.16 5.76 -2.84
CA PHE A 133 -6.46 6.13 -1.46
C PHE A 133 -6.88 7.60 -1.45
N LEU A 134 -8.11 7.88 -1.04
CA LEU A 134 -8.63 9.24 -0.95
C LEU A 134 -8.38 9.77 0.45
N PRO A 135 -7.43 10.71 0.65
CA PRO A 135 -7.18 11.29 1.96
C PRO A 135 -8.35 12.16 2.41
N ILE A 136 -8.58 12.19 3.73
CA ILE A 136 -9.68 12.92 4.37
C ILE A 136 -9.42 14.43 4.55
N ARG A 137 -8.20 14.92 4.28
CA ARG A 137 -7.82 16.34 4.39
C ARG A 137 -7.78 17.01 3.01
N GLU A 138 -7.69 18.34 2.98
CA GLU A 138 -7.73 19.19 1.78
C GLU A 138 -6.68 18.86 0.70
N LEU A 139 -6.92 17.82 -0.09
CA LEU A 139 -6.02 17.41 -1.16
C LEU A 139 -6.02 18.41 -2.32
N LEU A 140 -7.19 18.95 -2.68
CA LEU A 140 -7.37 19.80 -3.86
C LEU A 140 -6.71 21.18 -3.69
N THR A 141 -6.72 21.73 -2.48
CA THR A 141 -6.03 23.00 -2.18
C THR A 141 -4.52 22.84 -2.25
N LEU A 142 -4.01 21.66 -1.85
CA LEU A 142 -2.58 21.39 -1.80
C LEU A 142 -2.01 21.00 -3.18
N TYR A 143 -2.81 20.41 -4.06
CA TYR A 143 -2.37 19.80 -5.31
C TYR A 143 -1.39 20.64 -6.16
N PRO A 144 -1.58 21.96 -6.39
CA PRO A 144 -0.66 22.75 -7.19
C PRO A 144 0.77 22.75 -6.59
N GLY A 145 1.70 22.11 -7.29
CA GLY A 145 3.10 22.02 -6.88
C GLY A 145 3.40 21.00 -5.77
N PHE A 146 2.39 20.33 -5.20
CA PHE A 146 2.58 19.39 -4.08
C PHE A 146 3.60 18.30 -4.37
N VAL A 147 3.49 17.65 -5.53
CA VAL A 147 4.35 16.52 -5.91
C VAL A 147 5.81 16.94 -5.90
N SER A 148 6.13 18.08 -6.51
CA SER A 148 7.49 18.62 -6.53
C SER A 148 7.99 18.96 -5.14
N ILE A 149 7.15 19.56 -4.28
CA ILE A 149 7.55 19.88 -2.91
C ILE A 149 7.79 18.60 -2.11
N TYR A 150 6.88 17.62 -2.18
CA TYR A 150 6.99 16.35 -1.46
C TYR A 150 8.26 15.58 -1.85
N GLU A 151 8.63 15.57 -3.14
CA GLU A 151 9.81 14.84 -3.60
C GLU A 151 11.13 15.50 -3.20
N ASN A 152 11.13 16.82 -2.99
CA ASN A 152 12.35 17.58 -2.75
C ASN A 152 12.49 18.08 -1.29
N HIS A 153 11.46 17.92 -0.45
CA HIS A 153 11.44 18.43 0.93
C HIS A 153 10.83 17.42 1.90
N TYR A 154 11.26 17.51 3.16
CA TYR A 154 10.62 16.78 4.25
C TYR A 154 9.26 17.41 4.58
N LEU A 155 8.18 16.72 4.24
CA LEU A 155 6.83 17.11 4.59
C LEU A 155 6.22 16.20 5.65
N GLU A 156 5.24 16.73 6.38
CA GLU A 156 4.46 15.94 7.34
C GLU A 156 3.30 15.15 6.70
N PHE A 157 3.37 14.91 5.38
CA PHE A 157 2.40 14.09 4.65
C PHE A 157 2.92 12.66 4.47
N ASP A 158 2.01 11.70 4.47
CA ASP A 158 2.31 10.34 4.05
C ASP A 158 2.16 10.18 2.52
N GLU A 159 2.76 9.13 1.98
CA GLU A 159 2.87 8.94 0.53
C GLU A 159 1.51 8.83 -0.19
N THR A 160 0.42 8.50 0.52
CA THR A 160 -0.91 8.45 -0.12
C THR A 160 -1.36 9.80 -0.69
N TYR A 161 -0.89 10.92 -0.13
CA TYR A 161 -1.15 12.25 -0.68
C TYR A 161 -0.41 12.45 -2.00
N ARG A 162 0.86 12.03 -2.07
CA ARG A 162 1.65 12.09 -3.31
C ARG A 162 0.99 11.22 -4.38
N ASP A 163 0.65 9.98 -4.03
CA ASP A 163 0.05 9.04 -4.96
C ASP A 163 -1.30 9.54 -5.51
N ALA A 164 -2.13 10.13 -4.64
CA ALA A 164 -3.40 10.74 -5.06
C ALA A 164 -3.18 11.96 -5.96
N CYS A 165 -2.23 12.84 -5.64
CA CYS A 165 -1.87 13.99 -6.49
C CYS A 165 -1.35 13.56 -7.86
N LEU A 166 -0.52 12.51 -7.94
CA LEU A 166 -0.06 11.97 -9.23
C LEU A 166 -1.21 11.47 -10.11
N LEU A 167 -2.22 10.84 -9.50
CA LEU A 167 -3.41 10.39 -10.21
C LEU A 167 -4.27 11.56 -10.68
N LEU A 168 -4.44 12.60 -9.84
CA LEU A 168 -5.19 13.82 -10.21
C LEU A 168 -4.50 14.63 -11.32
N GLY A 169 -3.17 14.62 -11.35
CA GLY A 169 -2.38 15.36 -12.34
C GLY A 169 -2.10 14.62 -13.63
N ALA A 170 -2.51 13.35 -13.74
CA ALA A 170 -2.39 12.61 -14.98
C ALA A 170 -3.22 13.30 -16.07
N PRO A 171 -2.61 13.74 -17.20
CA PRO A 171 -3.35 14.39 -18.26
C PRO A 171 -4.44 13.46 -18.79
N ALA A 172 -5.61 14.04 -19.13
CA ALA A 172 -6.71 13.30 -19.69
C ALA A 172 -6.23 12.42 -20.85
N LEU A 173 -6.62 11.15 -20.83
CA LEU A 173 -6.28 10.21 -21.88
C LEU A 173 -6.87 10.73 -23.18
N LYS A 174 -6.04 11.06 -24.18
CA LYS A 174 -6.54 11.46 -25.51
C LYS A 174 -6.98 10.23 -26.32
N GLY A 175 -8.07 10.35 -27.08
CA GLY A 175 -8.44 9.40 -28.12
C GLY A 175 -9.33 8.23 -27.64
N PRO A 176 -9.18 7.00 -28.16
CA PRO A 176 -10.11 5.89 -27.85
C PRO A 176 -10.24 5.56 -26.35
N ARG A 177 -9.19 5.84 -25.57
CA ARG A 177 -9.17 5.66 -24.11
C ARG A 177 -9.96 6.74 -23.37
N GLU A 178 -10.12 7.93 -23.96
CA GLU A 178 -10.98 9.02 -23.46
C GLU A 178 -12.45 8.59 -23.45
N LYS A 179 -12.92 8.08 -24.60
CA LYS A 179 -14.31 7.61 -24.76
C LYS A 179 -14.65 6.46 -23.82
N LYS A 180 -13.68 5.59 -23.55
CA LYS A 180 -13.82 4.43 -22.66
C LYS A 180 -13.80 4.83 -21.18
N ALA A 181 -13.05 5.88 -20.82
CA ALA A 181 -13.05 6.45 -19.47
C ALA A 181 -14.35 7.24 -19.19
N ALA A 182 -14.91 7.92 -20.18
CA ALA A 182 -16.20 8.62 -20.06
C ALA A 182 -17.42 7.68 -19.96
N SER A 183 -17.26 6.40 -20.28
CA SER A 183 -18.32 5.38 -20.23
C SER A 183 -18.25 4.44 -19.02
N LEU A 184 -17.23 4.62 -18.16
CA LEU A 184 -17.05 3.89 -16.89
C LEU A 184 -17.66 4.70 -15.75
#